data_AF-A0AAE7P2F4-F1
#
_entry.id   AF-A0AAE7P2F4-F1
#
_cell.length_a   1.000
_cell.length_b   1.000
_cell.length_c   1.000
_cell.angle_alpha   90.00
_cell.angle_beta   90.00
_cell.angle_gamma   90.00
#
_symmetry.space_group_name_H-M   'P 1'
#
loop_
_entity.id
_entity.type
_entity.pdbx_description
1 polymer ?
#
loop_
_entity_poly.entity_id
_entity_poly.type
_entity_poly.pdbx_seq_one_letter_code
_entity_poly.pdbx_strand_id
1 'polypeptide(L)'
;MILRSILGSALLATLIFGASANEQTVKMKPMFQSVDPSKATLVGSGEGKEYCAVCGMNLVKFYKTNHVYNGKQVASLHCLYELTEGKIPSEAQVVDTKNLNLIDVNKAFYVVGSSVKGTMTRNSKYAFSTEADAKEFQAENGGEIMNFAKAYEIAGQDFEGDNKMIKAKREDGVYAHGKEFYEANCEKTDPKSFKAISELKAHLKQVCDSKEANKAPEYDKHLQAAALYLWDAPANLGSSDQASKPKQEIKKPERIVVPKGARCAVCGMLVKNSPWATLIKADGKDYYFDGVKDMAQFYFADGKMKDAYVSDYYTLEKLDAKDAFYVHGSNVYGPMGDEFIPFKDEAKAESFLKDHAGKGVIRFDEIKNFIGK
;
A
#
# COMPACT_ATOMS: atom_id res chain seq x y z
N MET A 1 60.20 -54.64 -64.36
CA MET A 1 60.15 -53.20 -64.72
C MET A 1 59.11 -52.55 -63.81
N ILE A 2 59.52 -51.75 -62.83
CA ILE A 2 59.55 -50.26 -62.92
C ILE A 2 58.10 -49.74 -63.06
N LEU A 3 57.48 -48.94 -62.21
CA LEU A 3 57.88 -48.09 -61.07
C LEU A 3 56.55 -47.47 -60.51
N ARG A 4 56.53 -47.13 -59.20
CA ARG A 4 55.91 -45.92 -58.58
C ARG A 4 54.37 -45.74 -58.60
N SER A 5 53.71 -45.68 -57.43
CA SER A 5 53.54 -44.50 -56.53
C SER A 5 52.56 -43.47 -57.15
N ILE A 6 51.56 -42.85 -56.51
CA ILE A 6 51.33 -42.49 -55.10
C ILE A 6 49.93 -41.82 -55.02
N LEU A 7 49.27 -41.89 -53.84
CA LEU A 7 48.17 -41.05 -53.28
C LEU A 7 46.89 -40.86 -54.13
N GLY A 8 45.67 -41.02 -53.64
CA GLY A 8 45.13 -40.80 -52.29
C GLY A 8 43.92 -39.86 -52.44
N SER A 9 42.71 -40.32 -52.10
CA SER A 9 41.58 -39.43 -51.78
C SER A 9 40.53 -40.18 -50.98
N ALA A 10 40.23 -39.59 -49.82
CA ALA A 10 39.42 -40.12 -48.76
C ALA A 10 37.92 -40.05 -49.08
N LEU A 11 37.19 -41.11 -48.73
CA LEU A 11 35.75 -41.07 -48.53
C LEU A 11 35.45 -40.21 -47.29
N LEU A 12 34.74 -39.09 -47.47
CA LEU A 12 34.09 -38.37 -46.37
C LEU A 12 32.58 -38.48 -46.57
N ALA A 13 31.96 -39.42 -45.86
CA ALA A 13 30.51 -39.53 -45.76
C ALA A 13 30.00 -38.46 -44.79
N THR A 14 29.45 -37.37 -45.32
CA THR A 14 28.78 -36.33 -44.53
C THR A 14 27.38 -36.79 -44.12
N LEU A 15 27.24 -37.15 -42.85
CA LEU A 15 25.97 -37.27 -42.13
C LEU A 15 25.31 -35.89 -42.04
N ILE A 16 24.22 -35.69 -42.78
CA ILE A 16 23.34 -34.52 -42.62
C ILE A 16 22.38 -34.82 -41.45
N PHE A 17 22.77 -34.41 -40.24
CA PHE A 17 21.82 -34.26 -39.14
C PHE A 17 21.04 -32.97 -39.35
N GLY A 18 19.85 -33.08 -39.94
CA GLY A 18 18.86 -32.01 -39.92
C GLY A 18 18.26 -31.89 -38.53
N ALA A 19 18.90 -31.11 -37.66
CA ALA A 19 18.29 -30.68 -36.40
C ALA A 19 17.35 -29.51 -36.68
N SER A 20 16.04 -29.79 -36.68
CA SER A 20 15.01 -28.76 -36.64
C SER A 20 15.17 -27.94 -35.36
N ALA A 21 15.69 -26.71 -35.49
CA ALA A 21 15.64 -25.72 -34.43
C ALA A 21 14.19 -25.25 -34.27
N ASN A 22 13.47 -25.89 -33.35
CA ASN A 22 12.19 -25.42 -32.87
C ASN A 22 12.45 -24.21 -31.95
N GLU A 23 12.59 -23.01 -32.53
CA GLU A 23 12.54 -21.75 -31.79
C GLU A 23 11.12 -21.53 -31.28
N GLN A 24 10.78 -22.18 -30.17
CA GLN A 24 9.68 -21.73 -29.34
C GLN A 24 10.18 -20.54 -28.52
N THR A 25 10.07 -19.34 -29.11
CA THR A 25 10.03 -18.11 -28.34
C THR A 25 8.87 -18.24 -27.34
N VAL A 26 9.18 -18.54 -26.08
CA VAL A 26 8.19 -18.52 -25.00
C VAL A 26 7.77 -17.05 -24.85
N LYS A 27 6.70 -16.65 -25.55
CA LYS A 27 6.06 -15.36 -25.33
C LYS A 27 5.55 -15.37 -23.89
N MET A 28 6.30 -14.72 -23.01
CA MET A 28 5.94 -14.54 -21.61
C MET A 28 4.52 -13.94 -21.56
N LYS A 29 3.60 -14.60 -20.83
CA LYS A 29 2.22 -14.11 -20.72
C LYS A 29 2.25 -12.65 -20.21
N PRO A 30 1.48 -11.74 -20.83
CA PRO A 30 1.43 -10.36 -20.38
C PRO A 30 0.94 -10.31 -18.93
N MET A 31 1.45 -9.33 -18.17
CA MET A 31 1.03 -9.09 -16.80
C MET A 31 -0.49 -8.87 -16.74
N PHE A 32 -1.15 -9.46 -15.74
CA PHE A 32 -2.61 -9.38 -15.63
C PHE A 32 -3.13 -7.94 -15.64
N GLN A 33 -2.39 -7.01 -15.04
CA GLN A 33 -2.75 -5.60 -14.88
C GLN A 33 -2.65 -4.80 -16.18
N SER A 34 -1.87 -5.29 -17.15
CA SER A 34 -1.58 -4.58 -18.39
C SER A 34 -2.73 -4.68 -19.37
N VAL A 35 -2.94 -3.60 -20.12
CA VAL A 35 -3.93 -3.54 -21.21
C VAL A 35 -3.29 -3.00 -22.48
N ASP A 36 -4.00 -3.16 -23.59
CA ASP A 36 -3.63 -2.46 -24.83
C ASP A 36 -3.81 -0.94 -24.62
N PRO A 37 -2.85 -0.08 -25.03
CA PRO A 37 -2.96 1.36 -24.89
C PRO A 37 -4.26 1.96 -25.44
N SER A 38 -4.82 1.40 -26.51
CA SER A 38 -6.09 1.86 -27.10
C SER A 38 -7.31 1.65 -26.22
N LYS A 39 -7.20 0.79 -25.19
CA LYS A 39 -8.27 0.49 -24.23
C LYS A 39 -8.13 1.29 -22.93
N ALA A 40 -7.04 2.02 -22.75
CA ALA A 40 -6.77 2.77 -21.53
C ALA A 40 -7.33 4.19 -21.62
N THR A 41 -8.14 4.56 -20.64
CA THR A 41 -8.56 5.95 -20.41
C THR A 41 -7.57 6.62 -19.48
N LEU A 42 -6.75 7.50 -20.04
CA LEU A 42 -5.76 8.28 -19.28
C LEU A 42 -6.31 9.66 -18.90
N VAL A 43 -6.30 9.96 -17.61
CA VAL A 43 -6.78 11.22 -17.04
C VAL A 43 -5.60 12.13 -16.71
N GLY A 44 -5.73 13.41 -17.07
CA GLY A 44 -4.72 14.44 -16.83
C GLY A 44 -4.36 15.19 -18.12
N SER A 45 -3.51 16.19 -17.99
CA SER A 45 -2.98 16.98 -19.11
C SER A 45 -1.44 17.01 -19.09
N GLY A 46 -0.83 17.29 -20.24
CA GLY A 46 0.61 17.39 -20.38
C GLY A 46 1.34 16.08 -20.69
N GLU A 47 2.66 16.17 -20.75
CA GLU A 47 3.56 15.10 -21.22
C GLU A 47 3.68 13.92 -20.24
N GLY A 48 3.33 14.13 -18.96
CA GLY A 48 3.35 13.11 -17.91
C GLY A 48 2.08 12.26 -17.78
N LYS A 49 1.07 12.46 -18.63
CA LYS A 49 -0.27 11.82 -18.49
C LYS A 49 -0.26 10.28 -18.55
N GLU A 50 0.79 9.68 -19.09
CA GLU A 50 0.94 8.23 -19.21
C GLU A 50 1.56 7.59 -17.95
N TYR A 51 2.00 8.42 -17.00
CA TYR A 51 2.71 7.98 -15.81
C TYR A 51 1.94 8.32 -14.54
N CYS A 52 2.01 7.41 -13.57
CA CYS A 52 1.44 7.61 -12.25
C CYS A 52 2.04 8.85 -11.59
N ALA A 53 1.16 9.74 -11.11
CA ALA A 53 1.58 11.00 -10.48
C ALA A 53 2.41 10.81 -9.19
N VAL A 54 2.34 9.63 -8.56
CA VAL A 54 3.02 9.33 -7.28
C VAL A 54 4.31 8.55 -7.49
N CYS A 55 4.28 7.47 -8.28
CA CYS A 55 5.41 6.56 -8.42
C CYS A 55 6.06 6.55 -9.81
N GLY A 56 5.53 7.28 -10.79
CA GLY A 56 6.06 7.35 -12.16
C GLY A 56 5.79 6.11 -13.03
N MET A 57 5.23 5.04 -12.46
CA MET A 57 4.95 3.80 -13.20
C MET A 57 3.96 4.05 -14.35
N ASN A 58 4.15 3.34 -15.47
CA ASN A 58 3.29 3.46 -16.65
C ASN A 58 1.85 3.01 -16.35
N LEU A 59 0.89 3.91 -16.53
CA LEU A 59 -0.51 3.69 -16.18
C LEU A 59 -1.19 2.63 -17.05
N VAL A 60 -0.73 2.40 -18.28
CA VAL A 60 -1.28 1.36 -19.17
C VAL A 60 -0.79 -0.03 -18.74
N LYS A 61 0.46 -0.13 -18.27
CA LYS A 61 1.04 -1.39 -17.78
C LYS A 61 0.39 -1.88 -16.48
N PHE A 62 -0.14 -0.96 -15.66
CA PHE A 62 -0.79 -1.26 -14.38
C PHE A 62 -2.28 -0.88 -14.37
N TYR A 63 -2.90 -0.78 -15.54
CA TYR A 63 -4.19 -0.11 -15.72
C TYR A 63 -5.33 -0.66 -14.88
N LYS A 64 -5.42 -1.99 -14.71
CA LYS A 64 -6.50 -2.62 -13.92
C LYS A 64 -6.45 -2.37 -12.42
N THR A 65 -5.43 -1.68 -11.93
CA THR A 65 -5.35 -1.24 -10.53
C THR A 65 -5.43 0.28 -10.39
N ASN A 66 -5.63 1.02 -11.48
CA ASN A 66 -5.57 2.48 -11.44
C ASN A 66 -6.74 3.11 -10.69
N HIS A 67 -6.44 4.26 -10.08
CA HIS A 67 -7.42 5.17 -9.49
C HIS A 67 -7.25 6.57 -10.05
N VAL A 68 -8.32 7.36 -10.01
CA VAL A 68 -8.33 8.77 -10.40
C VAL A 68 -8.88 9.59 -9.24
N TYR A 69 -8.17 10.66 -8.87
CA TYR A 69 -8.62 11.61 -7.85
C TYR A 69 -8.07 13.00 -8.14
N ASN A 70 -8.91 14.03 -8.05
CA ASN A 70 -8.55 15.43 -8.32
C ASN A 70 -7.78 15.65 -9.64
N GLY A 71 -8.24 15.02 -10.72
CA GLY A 71 -7.64 15.12 -12.05
C GLY A 71 -6.29 14.40 -12.20
N LYS A 72 -5.85 13.64 -11.19
CA LYS A 72 -4.62 12.83 -11.22
C LYS A 72 -4.97 11.36 -11.28
N GLN A 73 -4.28 10.62 -12.15
CA GLN A 73 -4.37 9.16 -12.20
C GLN A 73 -3.15 8.52 -11.55
N VAL A 74 -3.39 7.47 -10.77
CA VAL A 74 -2.38 6.75 -10.00
C VAL A 74 -2.47 5.25 -10.27
N ALA A 75 -1.34 4.54 -10.15
CA ALA A 75 -1.20 3.16 -10.60
C ALA A 75 -1.88 2.11 -9.68
N SER A 76 -2.21 2.47 -8.45
CA SER A 76 -2.76 1.55 -7.46
C SER A 76 -3.46 2.25 -6.32
N LEU A 77 -4.25 1.48 -5.55
CA LEU A 77 -4.85 1.94 -4.30
C LEU A 77 -3.80 2.34 -3.25
N HIS A 78 -2.60 1.75 -3.28
CA HIS A 78 -1.46 2.19 -2.47
C HIS A 78 -1.02 3.62 -2.86
N CYS A 79 -0.89 3.89 -4.16
CA CYS A 79 -0.55 5.22 -4.64
C CYS A 79 -1.68 6.23 -4.37
N LEU A 80 -2.95 5.79 -4.41
CA LEU A 80 -4.08 6.63 -4.03
C LEU A 80 -4.00 7.01 -2.54
N TYR A 81 -3.73 6.03 -1.66
CA TYR A 81 -3.58 6.26 -0.22
C TYR A 81 -2.45 7.25 0.09
N GLU A 82 -1.33 7.15 -0.63
CA GLU A 82 -0.23 8.12 -0.52
C GLU A 82 -0.65 9.51 -1.00
N LEU A 83 -1.30 9.61 -2.16
CA LEU A 83 -1.74 10.87 -2.76
C LEU A 83 -2.70 11.66 -1.85
N THR A 84 -3.53 10.96 -1.10
CA THR A 84 -4.56 11.54 -0.23
C THR A 84 -4.13 11.60 1.23
N GLU A 85 -2.91 11.17 1.55
CA GLU A 85 -2.35 11.17 2.90
C GLU A 85 -3.27 10.42 3.90
N GLY A 86 -3.83 9.29 3.47
CA GLY A 86 -4.72 8.48 4.29
C GLY A 86 -6.13 9.02 4.47
N LYS A 87 -6.48 10.18 3.89
CA LYS A 87 -7.86 10.70 3.88
C LYS A 87 -8.67 10.01 2.80
N ILE A 88 -9.82 9.42 3.16
CA ILE A 88 -10.66 8.67 2.22
C ILE A 88 -11.17 9.63 1.12
N PRO A 89 -10.84 9.39 -0.16
CA PRO A 89 -11.29 10.23 -1.25
C PRO A 89 -12.64 9.74 -1.80
N SER A 90 -13.75 10.17 -1.21
CA SER A 90 -15.10 9.72 -1.63
C SER A 90 -15.43 10.04 -3.10
N GLU A 91 -14.80 11.06 -3.69
CA GLU A 91 -15.00 11.46 -5.10
C GLU A 91 -14.03 10.76 -6.07
N ALA A 92 -13.25 9.77 -5.60
CA ALA A 92 -12.34 9.05 -6.47
C ALA A 92 -13.07 8.14 -7.46
N GLN A 93 -12.39 7.82 -8.54
CA GLN A 93 -12.80 6.77 -9.47
C GLN A 93 -11.75 5.65 -9.49
N VAL A 94 -12.17 4.44 -9.85
CA VAL A 94 -11.31 3.28 -10.04
C VAL A 94 -11.55 2.67 -11.40
N VAL A 95 -10.51 2.09 -12.00
CA VAL A 95 -10.67 1.28 -13.21
C VAL A 95 -11.29 -0.07 -12.85
N ASP A 96 -12.39 -0.41 -13.52
CA ASP A 96 -12.97 -1.75 -13.49
C ASP A 96 -12.00 -2.78 -14.12
N THR A 97 -11.72 -3.85 -13.38
CA THR A 97 -10.73 -4.87 -13.75
C THR A 97 -11.09 -5.65 -15.01
N LYS A 98 -12.38 -5.76 -15.35
CA LYS A 98 -12.91 -6.58 -16.45
C LYS A 98 -13.21 -5.74 -17.68
N ASN A 99 -14.03 -4.70 -17.54
CA ASN A 99 -14.50 -3.85 -18.64
C ASN A 99 -13.67 -2.57 -18.86
N LEU A 100 -12.71 -2.27 -17.96
CA LEU A 100 -11.71 -1.20 -18.11
C LEU A 100 -12.25 0.24 -17.99
N ASN A 101 -13.53 0.41 -17.68
CA ASN A 101 -14.14 1.72 -17.49
C ASN A 101 -13.77 2.33 -16.13
N LEU A 102 -13.76 3.67 -16.05
CA LEU A 102 -13.69 4.37 -14.77
C LEU A 102 -15.06 4.36 -14.10
N ILE A 103 -15.09 3.87 -12.86
CA ILE A 103 -16.30 3.76 -12.04
C ILE A 103 -16.11 4.48 -10.70
N ASP A 104 -17.22 4.96 -10.12
CA ASP A 104 -17.27 5.50 -8.77
C ASP A 104 -16.76 4.47 -7.76
N VAL A 105 -15.76 4.85 -6.95
CA VAL A 105 -15.16 3.94 -5.97
C VAL A 105 -16.18 3.39 -4.98
N ASN A 106 -17.18 4.17 -4.58
CA ASN A 106 -18.15 3.76 -3.57
C ASN A 106 -19.16 2.74 -4.10
N LYS A 107 -19.25 2.59 -5.42
CA LYS A 107 -20.10 1.59 -6.09
C LYS A 107 -19.33 0.34 -6.51
N ALA A 108 -18.01 0.34 -6.33
CA ALA A 108 -17.16 -0.76 -6.73
C ALA A 108 -17.05 -1.85 -5.65
N PHE A 109 -16.97 -3.10 -6.11
CA PHE A 109 -16.67 -4.27 -5.32
C PHE A 109 -15.18 -4.57 -5.42
N TYR A 110 -14.47 -4.48 -4.31
CA TYR A 110 -13.03 -4.75 -4.24
C TYR A 110 -12.78 -6.19 -3.82
N VAL A 111 -12.02 -6.93 -4.62
CA VAL A 111 -11.44 -8.21 -4.20
C VAL A 111 -10.04 -7.94 -3.66
N VAL A 112 -9.87 -8.15 -2.35
CA VAL A 112 -8.62 -7.90 -1.63
C VAL A 112 -7.93 -9.21 -1.26
N GLY A 113 -6.62 -9.28 -1.46
CA GLY A 113 -5.81 -10.45 -1.08
C GLY A 113 -5.98 -11.67 -1.99
N SER A 114 -6.27 -11.46 -3.28
CA SER A 114 -6.29 -12.55 -4.26
C SER A 114 -4.87 -13.05 -4.58
N SER A 115 -4.77 -14.23 -5.18
CA SER A 115 -3.52 -14.80 -5.66
C SER A 115 -2.89 -14.03 -6.85
N VAL A 116 -3.66 -13.17 -7.51
CA VAL A 116 -3.15 -12.27 -8.56
C VAL A 116 -2.36 -11.14 -7.90
N LYS A 117 -1.10 -10.95 -8.29
CA LYS A 117 -0.20 -9.94 -7.70
C LYS A 117 -0.79 -8.54 -7.79
N GLY A 118 -0.68 -7.75 -6.73
CA GLY A 118 -1.06 -6.32 -6.75
C GLY A 118 -0.01 -5.41 -7.38
N THR A 119 -0.38 -4.15 -7.60
CA THR A 119 0.54 -3.08 -8.00
C THR A 119 0.99 -2.30 -6.76
N MET A 120 2.30 -2.28 -6.50
CA MET A 120 2.89 -1.56 -5.34
C MET A 120 2.34 -2.03 -3.98
N THR A 121 1.87 -3.28 -3.87
CA THR A 121 1.30 -3.80 -2.63
C THR A 121 1.52 -5.29 -2.47
N ARG A 122 1.62 -5.76 -1.22
CA ARG A 122 1.68 -7.19 -0.87
C ARG A 122 0.31 -7.86 -0.94
N ASN A 123 -0.75 -7.13 -0.59
CA ASN A 123 -2.13 -7.61 -0.66
C ASN A 123 -2.83 -6.93 -1.84
N SER A 124 -3.14 -7.70 -2.87
CA SER A 124 -3.79 -7.20 -4.09
C SER A 124 -5.15 -6.56 -3.81
N LYS A 125 -5.55 -5.60 -4.63
CA LYS A 125 -6.82 -4.86 -4.49
C LYS A 125 -7.35 -4.56 -5.89
N TYR A 126 -8.29 -5.39 -6.37
CA TYR A 126 -8.89 -5.29 -7.69
C TYR A 126 -10.35 -4.87 -7.59
N ALA A 127 -10.77 -3.89 -8.39
CA ALA A 127 -12.12 -3.35 -8.32
C ALA A 127 -12.98 -3.83 -9.49
N PHE A 128 -14.26 -4.05 -9.21
CA PHE A 128 -15.28 -4.50 -10.17
C PHE A 128 -16.54 -3.67 -10.00
N SER A 129 -17.19 -3.36 -11.13
CA SER A 129 -18.44 -2.60 -11.21
C SER A 129 -19.65 -3.42 -10.77
N THR A 130 -19.56 -4.75 -10.81
CA THR A 130 -20.64 -5.64 -10.40
C THR A 130 -20.14 -6.68 -9.39
N GLU A 131 -21.03 -7.07 -8.48
CA GLU A 131 -20.75 -8.13 -7.50
C GLU A 131 -20.53 -9.48 -8.19
N ALA A 132 -21.20 -9.72 -9.32
CA ALA A 132 -21.08 -10.95 -10.10
C ALA A 132 -19.66 -11.11 -10.65
N ASP A 133 -19.08 -10.06 -11.24
CA ASP A 133 -17.71 -10.09 -11.75
C ASP A 133 -16.67 -10.23 -10.63
N ALA A 134 -16.93 -9.60 -9.47
CA ALA A 134 -16.08 -9.77 -8.29
C ALA A 134 -16.10 -11.22 -7.77
N LYS A 135 -17.28 -11.85 -7.73
CA LYS A 135 -17.45 -13.26 -7.33
C LYS A 135 -16.80 -14.22 -8.32
N GLU A 136 -16.92 -13.97 -9.62
CA GLU A 136 -16.22 -14.75 -10.65
C GLU A 136 -14.70 -14.69 -10.44
N PHE A 137 -14.15 -13.47 -10.28
CA PHE A 137 -12.73 -13.31 -10.02
C PHE A 137 -12.28 -13.93 -8.69
N GLN A 138 -13.09 -13.79 -7.63
CA GLN A 138 -12.84 -14.40 -6.32
C GLN A 138 -12.84 -15.94 -6.40
N ALA A 139 -13.77 -16.54 -7.14
CA ALA A 139 -13.85 -17.99 -7.28
C ALA A 139 -12.59 -18.57 -7.95
N GLU A 140 -12.03 -17.85 -8.92
CA GLU A 140 -10.81 -18.27 -9.63
C GLU A 140 -9.53 -17.97 -8.86
N ASN A 141 -9.47 -16.83 -8.15
CA ASN A 141 -8.22 -16.27 -7.65
C ASN A 141 -8.14 -16.17 -6.12
N GLY A 142 -9.23 -16.43 -5.42
CA GLY A 142 -9.38 -16.19 -3.98
C GLY A 142 -9.50 -14.70 -3.63
N GLY A 143 -9.28 -14.40 -2.35
CA GLY A 143 -9.43 -13.05 -1.78
C GLY A 143 -10.82 -12.82 -1.19
N GLU A 144 -11.01 -11.63 -0.63
CA GLU A 144 -12.24 -11.22 0.04
C GLU A 144 -12.89 -10.03 -0.68
N ILE A 145 -14.20 -10.14 -0.94
CA ILE A 145 -14.99 -9.05 -1.53
C ILE A 145 -15.38 -8.07 -0.44
N MET A 146 -15.09 -6.79 -0.65
CA MET A 146 -15.44 -5.70 0.25
C MET A 146 -15.70 -4.39 -0.48
N ASN A 147 -16.22 -3.39 0.22
CA ASN A 147 -16.43 -2.05 -0.32
C ASN A 147 -15.12 -1.24 -0.31
N PHE A 148 -15.15 -0.07 -0.95
CA PHE A 148 -14.00 0.83 -1.05
C PHE A 148 -13.45 1.26 0.32
N ALA A 149 -14.32 1.63 1.27
CA ALA A 149 -13.88 2.10 2.58
C ALA A 149 -13.01 1.05 3.28
N LYS A 150 -13.42 -0.22 3.24
CA LYS A 150 -12.65 -1.31 3.83
C LYS A 150 -11.37 -1.62 3.05
N ALA A 151 -11.43 -1.64 1.72
CA ALA A 151 -10.24 -1.86 0.89
C ALA A 151 -9.18 -0.75 1.09
N TYR A 152 -9.63 0.49 1.26
CA TYR A 152 -8.78 1.65 1.52
C TYR A 152 -8.17 1.61 2.94
N GLU A 153 -8.94 1.17 3.95
CA GLU A 153 -8.42 0.91 5.29
C GLU A 153 -7.28 -0.13 5.26
N ILE A 154 -7.50 -1.25 4.57
CA ILE A 154 -6.46 -2.29 4.41
C ILE A 154 -5.24 -1.72 3.66
N ALA A 155 -5.44 -0.87 2.66
CA ALA A 155 -4.33 -0.20 1.99
C ALA A 155 -3.49 0.64 2.96
N GLY A 156 -4.13 1.31 3.92
CA GLY A 156 -3.44 2.04 4.99
C GLY A 156 -2.69 1.13 5.96
N GLN A 157 -3.30 0.00 6.35
CA GLN A 157 -2.64 -1.01 7.19
C GLN A 157 -1.42 -1.63 6.51
N ASP A 158 -1.51 -1.86 5.20
CA ASP A 158 -0.43 -2.42 4.39
C ASP A 158 0.69 -1.41 4.11
N PHE A 159 0.39 -0.10 4.15
CA PHE A 159 1.21 0.97 3.60
C PHE A 159 2.65 0.97 4.11
N GLU A 160 2.86 0.86 5.42
CA GLU A 160 4.21 0.86 6.00
C GLU A 160 5.05 -0.32 5.50
N GLY A 161 4.49 -1.52 5.49
CA GLY A 161 5.23 -2.70 5.05
C GLY A 161 5.37 -2.78 3.53
N ASP A 162 4.42 -2.25 2.77
CA ASP A 162 4.55 -2.08 1.33
C ASP A 162 5.69 -1.13 1.00
N ASN A 163 5.78 0.01 1.70
CA ASN A 163 6.88 0.96 1.55
C ASN A 163 8.24 0.37 1.91
N LYS A 164 8.33 -0.46 2.96
CA LYS A 164 9.56 -1.19 3.28
C LYS A 164 9.97 -2.13 2.15
N MET A 165 9.00 -2.86 1.59
CA MET A 165 9.25 -3.78 0.46
C MET A 165 9.66 -3.03 -0.81
N ILE A 166 8.99 -1.93 -1.13
CA ILE A 166 9.31 -1.07 -2.27
C ILE A 166 10.71 -0.48 -2.11
N LYS A 167 11.01 0.08 -0.94
CA LYS A 167 12.32 0.64 -0.63
C LYS A 167 13.42 -0.41 -0.76
N ALA A 168 13.25 -1.58 -0.14
CA ALA A 168 14.20 -2.67 -0.22
C ALA A 168 14.46 -3.08 -1.69
N LYS A 169 13.41 -3.23 -2.51
CA LYS A 169 13.58 -3.52 -3.94
C LYS A 169 14.31 -2.42 -4.69
N ARG A 170 14.08 -1.15 -4.33
CA ARG A 170 14.74 -0.04 -5.00
C ARG A 170 16.23 0.02 -4.68
N GLU A 171 16.56 -0.18 -3.42
CA GLU A 171 17.94 -0.27 -2.91
C GLU A 171 18.66 -1.53 -3.43
N ASP A 172 17.94 -2.63 -3.60
CA ASP A 172 18.41 -3.92 -4.15
C ASP A 172 18.51 -3.89 -5.70
N GLY A 173 19.09 -2.82 -6.25
CA GLY A 173 19.54 -2.77 -7.64
C GLY A 173 18.74 -1.89 -8.60
N VAL A 174 17.51 -1.47 -8.30
CA VAL A 174 16.78 -0.55 -9.20
C VAL A 174 17.50 0.80 -9.29
N TYR A 175 18.02 1.32 -8.17
CA TYR A 175 18.79 2.56 -8.19
C TYR A 175 20.12 2.42 -8.94
N ALA A 176 20.84 1.33 -8.73
CA ALA A 176 22.10 1.06 -9.44
C ALA A 176 21.87 0.99 -10.95
N HIS A 177 20.87 0.20 -11.37
CA HIS A 177 20.47 0.10 -12.77
C HIS A 177 19.99 1.43 -13.36
N GLY A 178 19.20 2.18 -12.58
CA GLY A 178 18.71 3.50 -12.98
C GLY A 178 19.84 4.50 -13.20
N LYS A 179 20.84 4.51 -12.31
CA LYS A 179 22.05 5.32 -12.44
C LYS A 179 22.83 4.98 -13.70
N GLU A 180 23.17 3.70 -13.86
CA GLU A 180 23.95 3.22 -15.01
C GLU A 180 23.26 3.57 -16.33
N PHE A 181 21.96 3.32 -16.40
CA PHE A 181 21.17 3.65 -17.58
C PHE A 181 21.16 5.17 -17.84
N TYR A 182 20.87 5.97 -16.82
CA TYR A 182 20.80 7.42 -16.93
C TYR A 182 22.11 8.06 -17.39
N GLU A 183 23.22 7.71 -16.73
CA GLU A 183 24.54 8.29 -17.01
C GLU A 183 25.04 7.93 -18.41
N ALA A 184 24.73 6.72 -18.89
CA ALA A 184 25.11 6.28 -20.23
C ALA A 184 24.23 6.90 -21.32
N ASN A 185 22.92 7.05 -21.06
CA ASN A 185 21.94 7.20 -22.14
C ASN A 185 21.15 8.50 -22.11
N CYS A 186 21.32 9.39 -21.14
CA CYS A 186 20.49 10.58 -21.00
C CYS A 186 21.34 11.85 -20.87
N GLU A 187 20.76 13.01 -21.16
CA GLU A 187 21.38 14.30 -20.85
C GLU A 187 21.23 14.65 -19.36
N LYS A 188 22.02 15.62 -18.89
CA LYS A 188 21.95 16.07 -17.49
C LYS A 188 20.59 16.71 -17.21
N THR A 189 19.98 16.29 -16.12
CA THR A 189 18.63 16.68 -15.71
C THR A 189 18.68 17.03 -14.23
N ASP A 190 18.16 18.19 -13.87
CA ASP A 190 17.95 18.55 -12.47
C ASP A 190 16.55 18.10 -12.03
N PRO A 191 16.42 17.06 -11.17
CA PRO A 191 15.12 16.58 -10.73
C PRO A 191 14.32 17.62 -9.92
N LYS A 192 14.98 18.62 -9.33
CA LYS A 192 14.32 19.68 -8.55
C LYS A 192 13.49 20.64 -9.42
N SER A 193 13.67 20.60 -10.74
CA SER A 193 12.90 21.41 -11.70
C SER A 193 11.49 20.87 -11.95
N PHE A 194 11.13 19.69 -11.43
CA PHE A 194 9.86 19.02 -11.69
C PHE A 194 8.98 18.95 -10.45
N LYS A 195 7.66 19.09 -10.61
CA LYS A 195 6.71 19.05 -9.49
C LYS A 195 6.24 17.64 -9.16
N ALA A 196 6.37 16.72 -10.11
CA ALA A 196 6.01 15.32 -9.94
C ALA A 196 6.99 14.40 -10.70
N ILE A 197 7.15 13.18 -10.18
CA ILE A 197 7.97 12.16 -10.83
C ILE A 197 7.46 11.79 -12.24
N SER A 198 6.16 11.93 -12.50
CA SER A 198 5.58 11.73 -13.83
C SER A 198 6.09 12.76 -14.85
N GLU A 199 6.26 14.01 -14.43
CA GLU A 199 6.84 15.08 -15.26
C GLU A 199 8.33 14.82 -15.50
N LEU A 200 9.08 14.47 -14.44
CA LEU A 200 10.49 14.09 -14.57
C LEU A 200 10.64 12.92 -15.54
N LYS A 201 9.84 11.87 -15.41
CA LYS A 201 9.93 10.69 -16.27
C LYS A 201 9.59 11.01 -17.73
N ALA A 202 8.60 11.86 -17.98
CA ALA A 202 8.28 12.34 -19.32
C ALA A 202 9.44 13.14 -19.94
N HIS A 203 10.08 14.01 -19.16
CA HIS A 203 11.26 14.71 -19.61
C HIS A 203 12.45 13.76 -19.87
N LEU A 204 12.69 12.80 -18.98
CA LEU A 204 13.73 11.78 -19.16
C LEU A 204 13.51 11.01 -20.46
N LYS A 205 12.27 10.66 -20.80
CA LYS A 205 11.98 10.06 -22.10
C LYS A 205 12.54 10.91 -23.25
N GLN A 206 12.33 12.22 -23.25
CA GLN A 206 12.84 13.10 -24.31
C GLN A 206 14.37 13.14 -24.37
N VAL A 207 15.02 13.34 -23.22
CA VAL A 207 16.50 13.51 -23.16
C VAL A 207 17.28 12.20 -23.26
N CYS A 208 16.63 11.06 -23.06
CA CYS A 208 17.22 9.75 -23.33
C CYS A 208 16.94 9.31 -24.78
N ASP A 209 15.77 9.66 -25.35
CA ASP A 209 15.44 9.41 -26.76
C ASP A 209 16.40 10.16 -27.71
N SER A 210 16.90 11.35 -27.33
CA SER A 210 17.89 12.10 -28.12
C SER A 210 19.20 11.34 -28.36
N LYS A 211 19.49 10.33 -27.52
CA LYS A 211 20.63 9.42 -27.62
C LYS A 211 20.24 8.03 -28.14
N GLU A 212 19.07 7.89 -28.75
CA GLU A 212 18.53 6.64 -29.30
C GLU A 212 18.28 5.51 -28.27
N ALA A 213 18.16 5.86 -26.98
CA ALA A 213 17.94 4.89 -25.90
C ALA A 213 16.60 4.14 -26.02
N ASN A 214 15.63 4.72 -26.75
CA ASN A 214 14.32 4.14 -27.04
C ASN A 214 14.36 2.80 -27.78
N LYS A 215 15.49 2.46 -28.40
CA LYS A 215 15.69 1.16 -29.07
C LYS A 215 15.92 0.02 -28.08
N ALA A 216 16.17 0.32 -26.79
CA ALA A 216 16.42 -0.68 -25.78
C ALA A 216 15.15 -1.54 -25.50
N PRO A 217 15.29 -2.87 -25.35
CA PRO A 217 14.23 -3.71 -24.83
C PRO A 217 13.76 -3.22 -23.45
N GLU A 218 12.47 -3.35 -23.16
CA GLU A 218 11.89 -2.86 -21.89
C GLU A 218 12.20 -1.38 -21.57
N TYR A 219 12.34 -0.50 -22.57
CA TYR A 219 12.75 0.91 -22.38
C TYR A 219 12.03 1.66 -21.24
N ASP A 220 10.71 1.50 -21.09
CA ASP A 220 9.95 2.13 -19.99
C ASP A 220 10.44 1.70 -18.59
N LYS A 221 10.93 0.46 -18.44
CA LYS A 221 11.52 -0.04 -17.18
C LYS A 221 12.86 0.64 -16.89
N HIS A 222 13.67 0.88 -17.91
CA HIS A 222 14.90 1.65 -17.79
C HIS A 222 14.62 3.11 -17.40
N LEU A 223 13.68 3.76 -18.09
CA LEU A 223 13.22 5.10 -17.75
C LEU A 223 12.65 5.19 -16.34
N GLN A 224 11.87 4.20 -15.92
CA GLN A 224 11.34 4.12 -14.56
C GLN A 224 12.47 4.07 -13.53
N ALA A 225 13.49 3.24 -13.75
CA ALA A 225 14.63 3.12 -12.85
C ALA A 225 15.44 4.43 -12.78
N ALA A 226 15.69 5.07 -13.92
CA ALA A 226 16.37 6.37 -13.98
C ALA A 226 15.58 7.47 -13.26
N ALA A 227 14.26 7.54 -13.47
CA ALA A 227 13.39 8.49 -12.79
C ALA A 227 13.43 8.29 -11.27
N LEU A 228 13.33 7.04 -10.79
CA LEU A 228 13.43 6.72 -9.36
C LEU A 228 14.80 7.10 -8.80
N TYR A 229 15.89 6.75 -9.49
CA TYR A 229 17.24 7.13 -9.08
C TYR A 229 17.37 8.64 -8.89
N LEU A 230 16.91 9.45 -9.83
CA LEU A 230 17.00 10.92 -9.71
C LEU A 230 16.02 11.49 -8.68
N TRP A 231 14.83 10.90 -8.54
CA TRP A 231 13.75 11.46 -7.72
C TRP A 231 13.89 11.16 -6.22
N ASP A 232 14.27 9.93 -5.87
CA ASP A 232 14.21 9.47 -4.47
C ASP A 232 15.45 8.71 -3.97
N ALA A 233 16.50 8.52 -4.79
CA ALA A 233 17.72 7.93 -4.28
C ALA A 233 18.39 8.86 -3.24
N PRO A 234 18.68 8.36 -2.02
CA PRO A 234 19.20 9.17 -0.93
C PRO A 234 20.47 9.96 -1.26
N ALA A 235 21.34 9.42 -2.12
CA ALA A 235 22.60 10.07 -2.53
C ALA A 235 22.40 11.29 -3.45
N ASN A 236 21.28 11.35 -4.19
CA ASN A 236 20.97 12.45 -5.13
C ASN A 236 20.14 13.57 -4.49
N LEU A 237 19.56 13.31 -3.32
CA LEU A 237 18.90 14.32 -2.49
C LEU A 237 19.90 15.19 -1.71
N GLY A 238 21.13 15.34 -2.24
CA GLY A 238 22.32 15.87 -1.57
C GLY A 238 21.97 16.97 -0.58
N SER A 239 22.39 16.78 0.68
CA SER A 239 22.12 17.60 1.87
C SER A 239 21.65 19.02 1.53
N SER A 240 20.37 19.17 1.18
CA SER A 240 19.75 20.45 0.93
C SER A 240 18.60 20.55 1.88
N ASP A 241 18.77 21.51 2.79
CA ASP A 241 17.82 22.08 3.71
C ASP A 241 16.40 21.54 3.58
N GLN A 242 15.97 20.96 4.68
CA GLN A 242 14.59 21.01 5.10
C GLN A 242 14.14 22.49 5.22
N ALA A 243 13.91 23.15 4.10
CA ALA A 243 13.02 24.29 4.03
C ALA A 243 11.59 23.74 4.15
N SER A 244 11.22 23.48 5.41
CA SER A 244 9.89 23.79 5.96
C SER A 244 8.71 23.68 4.99
N LYS A 245 8.29 22.45 4.68
CA LYS A 245 6.89 22.13 4.99
C LYS A 245 6.81 22.05 6.52
N PRO A 246 5.75 22.54 7.20
CA PRO A 246 5.68 22.45 8.65
C PRO A 246 5.96 21.01 9.04
N LYS A 247 7.03 20.80 9.82
CA LYS A 247 7.19 19.59 10.61
C LYS A 247 5.98 19.55 11.53
N GLN A 248 4.89 18.95 11.09
CA GLN A 248 4.21 18.08 12.02
C GLN A 248 5.17 16.90 12.17
N GLU A 249 5.84 16.85 13.31
CA GLU A 249 6.38 15.59 13.79
C GLU A 249 5.25 14.56 13.68
N ILE A 250 5.31 13.68 12.69
CA ILE A 250 4.65 12.39 12.85
C ILE A 250 5.52 11.65 13.87
N LYS A 251 5.31 11.98 15.15
CA LYS A 251 5.64 11.07 16.23
C LYS A 251 4.97 9.77 15.83
N LYS A 252 5.76 8.72 15.58
CA LYS A 252 5.25 7.35 15.49
C LYS A 252 4.22 7.22 16.61
N PRO A 253 2.94 6.94 16.32
CA PRO A 253 1.90 6.95 17.35
C PRO A 253 2.38 6.03 18.46
N GLU A 254 2.59 6.61 19.63
CA GLU A 254 3.06 5.85 20.79
C GLU A 254 2.04 4.74 21.02
N ARG A 255 2.46 3.51 21.24
CA ARG A 255 1.55 2.39 21.47
C ARG A 255 1.66 1.92 22.91
N ILE A 256 0.57 1.38 23.45
CA ILE A 256 0.64 0.64 24.71
C ILE A 256 1.45 -0.63 24.44
N VAL A 257 2.59 -0.77 25.13
CA VAL A 257 3.42 -1.98 25.09
C VAL A 257 3.13 -2.76 26.35
N VAL A 258 2.49 -3.91 26.18
CA VAL A 258 2.14 -4.83 27.27
C VAL A 258 3.33 -5.76 27.56
N PRO A 259 3.88 -5.77 28.79
CA PRO A 259 4.95 -6.69 29.18
C PRO A 259 4.51 -8.14 29.06
N LYS A 260 5.47 -9.02 28.75
CA LYS A 260 5.21 -10.47 28.68
C LYS A 260 4.71 -10.98 30.03
N GLY A 261 3.54 -11.62 30.03
CA GLY A 261 2.92 -12.16 31.24
C GLY A 261 2.16 -11.13 32.09
N ALA A 262 2.00 -9.89 31.61
CA ALA A 262 1.14 -8.92 32.26
C ALA A 262 -0.30 -9.46 32.39
N ARG A 263 -0.90 -9.22 33.55
CA ARG A 263 -2.27 -9.64 33.88
C ARG A 263 -3.13 -8.44 34.18
N CYS A 264 -4.41 -8.52 33.80
CA CYS A 264 -5.40 -7.52 34.09
C CYS A 264 -5.51 -7.32 35.60
N ALA A 265 -5.41 -6.07 36.06
CA ALA A 265 -5.48 -5.75 37.49
C ALA A 265 -6.88 -5.91 38.10
N VAL A 266 -7.90 -6.16 37.27
CA VAL A 266 -9.28 -6.42 37.70
C VAL A 266 -9.62 -7.91 37.57
N CYS A 267 -9.65 -8.48 36.36
CA CYS A 267 -10.08 -9.86 36.17
C CYS A 267 -8.95 -10.91 36.25
N GLY A 268 -7.68 -10.51 36.24
CA GLY A 268 -6.52 -11.41 36.29
C GLY A 268 -6.16 -12.13 34.99
N MET A 269 -6.89 -11.89 33.89
CA MET A 269 -6.61 -12.44 32.56
C MET A 269 -5.28 -11.95 31.99
N LEU A 270 -4.67 -12.73 31.10
CA LEU A 270 -3.45 -12.33 30.40
C LEU A 270 -3.75 -11.21 29.40
N VAL A 271 -3.07 -10.08 29.56
CA VAL A 271 -3.19 -8.95 28.63
C VAL A 271 -2.26 -9.19 27.44
N LYS A 272 -2.79 -9.01 26.23
CA LYS A 272 -2.03 -9.11 24.98
C LYS A 272 -1.87 -7.72 24.37
N ASN A 273 -0.85 -7.54 23.53
CA ASN A 273 -0.79 -6.37 22.64
C ASN A 273 -1.93 -6.48 21.62
N SER A 274 -3.04 -5.77 21.87
CA SER A 274 -4.27 -5.79 21.08
C SER A 274 -4.95 -4.42 21.11
N PRO A 275 -5.96 -4.14 20.27
CA PRO A 275 -6.76 -2.91 20.36
C PRO A 275 -7.45 -2.71 21.71
N TRP A 276 -7.58 -3.77 22.51
CA TRP A 276 -8.28 -3.77 23.80
C TRP A 276 -7.36 -3.43 24.98
N ALA A 277 -6.05 -3.46 24.77
CA ALA A 277 -5.10 -3.22 25.83
C ALA A 277 -5.22 -1.78 26.34
N THR A 278 -5.26 -1.62 27.66
CA THR A 278 -5.27 -0.32 28.32
C THR A 278 -4.24 -0.26 29.43
N LEU A 279 -3.89 0.94 29.86
CA LEU A 279 -2.83 1.21 30.83
C LEU A 279 -3.27 2.31 31.79
N ILE A 280 -3.14 2.06 33.09
CA ILE A 280 -3.18 3.11 34.11
C ILE A 280 -1.80 3.22 34.77
N LYS A 281 -1.28 4.43 34.87
CA LYS A 281 -0.10 4.73 35.70
C LYS A 281 -0.56 5.38 37.00
N ALA A 282 -0.29 4.72 38.12
CA ALA A 282 -0.67 5.19 39.44
C ALA A 282 0.32 4.69 40.49
N ASP A 283 0.62 5.51 41.50
CA ASP A 283 1.49 5.16 42.64
C ASP A 283 2.87 4.60 42.22
N GLY A 284 3.43 5.12 41.13
CA GLY A 284 4.72 4.66 40.58
C GLY A 284 4.68 3.28 39.91
N LYS A 285 3.48 2.74 39.64
CA LYS A 285 3.26 1.44 39.01
C LYS A 285 2.39 1.55 37.76
N ASP A 286 2.70 0.70 36.79
CA ASP A 286 1.90 0.50 35.58
C ASP A 286 0.92 -0.67 35.79
N TYR A 287 -0.37 -0.40 35.64
CA TYR A 287 -1.46 -1.37 35.69
C TYR A 287 -2.01 -1.57 34.28
N TYR A 288 -2.01 -2.81 33.80
CA TYR A 288 -2.55 -3.16 32.49
C TYR A 288 -3.92 -3.79 32.63
N PHE A 289 -4.77 -3.60 31.62
CA PHE A 289 -6.09 -4.24 31.54
C PHE A 289 -6.33 -4.74 30.13
N ASP A 290 -7.18 -5.75 30.02
CA ASP A 290 -7.58 -6.40 28.78
C ASP A 290 -8.78 -5.75 28.10
N GLY A 291 -9.32 -4.67 28.68
CA GLY A 291 -10.42 -3.90 28.13
C GLY A 291 -10.61 -2.54 28.81
N VAL A 292 -11.43 -1.67 28.20
CA VAL A 292 -11.76 -0.35 28.75
C VAL A 292 -12.69 -0.49 29.95
N LYS A 293 -13.60 -1.47 29.95
CA LYS A 293 -14.50 -1.73 31.07
C LYS A 293 -13.76 -2.02 32.38
N ASP A 294 -12.82 -2.95 32.36
CA ASP A 294 -12.00 -3.30 33.53
C ASP A 294 -11.15 -2.10 33.98
N MET A 295 -10.55 -1.39 33.02
CA MET A 295 -9.80 -0.17 33.30
C MET A 295 -10.68 0.90 33.98
N ALA A 296 -11.91 1.12 33.49
CA ALA A 296 -12.84 2.09 34.03
C ALA A 296 -13.29 1.71 35.45
N GLN A 297 -13.57 0.42 35.70
CA GLN A 297 -13.88 -0.07 37.04
C GLN A 297 -12.74 0.22 38.03
N PHE A 298 -11.49 -0.01 37.62
CA PHE A 298 -10.32 0.33 38.43
C PHE A 298 -10.12 1.84 38.60
N TYR A 299 -10.34 2.60 37.52
CA TYR A 299 -10.15 4.05 37.50
C TYR A 299 -11.10 4.74 38.49
N PHE A 300 -12.39 4.42 38.46
CA PHE A 300 -13.43 5.09 39.26
C PHE A 300 -13.55 4.60 40.71
N ALA A 301 -12.80 3.56 41.12
CA ALA A 301 -12.98 2.91 42.43
C ALA A 301 -12.62 3.77 43.65
N ASP A 302 -11.62 4.65 43.55
CA ASP A 302 -11.05 5.38 44.70
C ASP A 302 -11.09 6.91 44.56
N GLY A 303 -11.67 7.42 43.46
CA GLY A 303 -11.79 8.86 43.20
C GLY A 303 -10.47 9.60 42.99
N LYS A 304 -9.33 8.90 42.91
CA LYS A 304 -8.03 9.52 42.65
C LYS A 304 -7.85 9.77 41.15
N MET A 305 -7.27 10.92 40.82
CA MET A 305 -6.81 11.18 39.46
C MET A 305 -5.64 10.26 39.13
N LYS A 306 -5.78 9.52 38.03
CA LYS A 306 -4.78 8.58 37.51
C LYS A 306 -4.51 8.93 36.05
N ASP A 307 -3.29 8.68 35.59
CA ASP A 307 -3.00 8.76 34.15
C ASP A 307 -3.52 7.48 33.51
N ALA A 308 -4.52 7.61 32.64
CA ALA A 308 -5.19 6.48 32.01
C ALA A 308 -5.03 6.58 30.49
N TYR A 309 -4.70 5.47 29.86
CA TYR A 309 -4.43 5.37 28.45
C TYR A 309 -5.16 4.21 27.82
N VAL A 310 -5.69 4.43 26.63
CA VAL A 310 -6.40 3.44 25.81
C VAL A 310 -5.73 3.34 24.44
N SER A 311 -5.93 2.25 23.73
CA SER A 311 -5.50 2.12 22.34
C SER A 311 -6.62 2.48 21.40
N ASP A 312 -6.43 3.45 20.51
CA ASP A 312 -7.35 3.74 19.41
C ASP A 312 -7.67 2.46 18.64
N TYR A 313 -8.95 2.19 18.45
CA TYR A 313 -9.42 0.91 17.94
C TYR A 313 -8.85 0.56 16.55
N TYR A 314 -8.67 1.55 15.67
CA TYR A 314 -8.18 1.31 14.31
C TYR A 314 -6.65 1.42 14.18
N THR A 315 -6.05 2.43 14.83
CA THR A 315 -4.64 2.79 14.62
C THR A 315 -3.69 2.18 15.66
N LEU A 316 -4.24 1.70 16.78
CA LEU A 316 -3.52 1.28 17.99
C LEU A 316 -2.70 2.39 18.64
N GLU A 317 -2.93 3.65 18.26
CA GLU A 317 -2.33 4.80 18.92
C GLU A 317 -2.76 4.84 20.39
N LYS A 318 -1.80 5.06 21.29
CA LYS A 318 -2.04 5.29 22.71
C LYS A 318 -2.65 6.68 22.87
N LEU A 319 -3.90 6.70 23.29
CA LEU A 319 -4.66 7.91 23.57
C LEU A 319 -4.71 8.15 25.08
N ASP A 320 -4.79 9.41 25.49
CA ASP A 320 -5.30 9.73 26.83
C ASP A 320 -6.76 9.28 26.90
N ALA A 321 -7.10 8.50 27.92
CA ALA A 321 -8.44 7.93 28.06
C ALA A 321 -9.52 9.04 28.12
N LYS A 322 -9.23 10.19 28.74
CA LYS A 322 -10.19 11.28 28.91
C LYS A 322 -10.46 12.05 27.62
N ASP A 323 -9.49 12.05 26.71
CA ASP A 323 -9.57 12.75 25.44
C ASP A 323 -10.27 11.92 24.34
N ALA A 324 -10.32 10.59 24.49
CA ALA A 324 -10.95 9.68 23.55
C ALA A 324 -12.49 9.70 23.57
N PHE A 325 -13.07 9.27 22.46
CA PHE A 325 -14.50 9.00 22.27
C PHE A 325 -14.75 7.49 22.34
N TYR A 326 -15.85 7.06 22.92
CA TYR A 326 -16.14 5.65 23.15
C TYR A 326 -17.47 5.26 22.53
N VAL A 327 -17.46 4.26 21.66
CA VAL A 327 -18.71 3.62 21.21
C VAL A 327 -19.08 2.53 22.19
N HIS A 328 -20.34 2.51 22.64
CA HIS A 328 -20.87 1.45 23.51
C HIS A 328 -22.02 0.70 22.85
N GLY A 329 -22.22 -0.55 23.27
CA GLY A 329 -23.35 -1.38 22.81
C GLY A 329 -23.27 -1.78 21.34
N SER A 330 -22.07 -1.85 20.78
CA SER A 330 -21.85 -2.35 19.41
C SER A 330 -21.87 -3.89 19.36
N ASN A 331 -21.91 -4.45 18.15
CA ASN A 331 -21.76 -5.89 17.91
C ASN A 331 -20.29 -6.37 17.88
N VAL A 332 -19.33 -5.51 18.21
CA VAL A 332 -17.91 -5.86 18.36
C VAL A 332 -17.60 -6.06 19.83
N TYR A 333 -17.03 -7.24 20.14
CA TYR A 333 -16.72 -7.66 21.49
C TYR A 333 -15.24 -7.52 21.82
N GLY A 334 -14.96 -7.05 23.03
CA GLY A 334 -13.66 -7.19 23.68
C GLY A 334 -13.47 -8.61 24.24
N PRO A 335 -12.35 -8.89 24.91
CA PRO A 335 -12.03 -10.21 25.46
C PRO A 335 -13.09 -10.77 26.42
N MET A 336 -13.88 -9.88 27.03
CA MET A 336 -14.91 -10.20 28.02
C MET A 336 -16.34 -9.83 27.55
N GLY A 337 -16.56 -9.72 26.23
CA GLY A 337 -17.88 -9.41 25.66
C GLY A 337 -18.08 -7.93 25.36
N ASP A 338 -19.25 -7.38 25.69
CA ASP A 338 -19.61 -5.97 25.44
C ASP A 338 -18.50 -5.02 25.94
N GLU A 339 -18.07 -4.09 25.09
CA GLU A 339 -16.93 -3.21 25.40
C GLU A 339 -17.19 -1.76 24.99
N PHE A 340 -16.47 -0.83 25.61
CA PHE A 340 -16.36 0.56 25.22
C PHE A 340 -15.19 0.73 24.26
N ILE A 341 -15.48 1.09 23.01
CA ILE A 341 -14.50 1.05 21.93
C ILE A 341 -13.92 2.44 21.72
N PRO A 342 -12.63 2.67 22.02
CA PRO A 342 -12.01 3.99 22.02
C PRO A 342 -11.61 4.46 20.62
N PHE A 343 -11.84 5.75 20.36
CA PHE A 343 -11.45 6.45 19.13
C PHE A 343 -10.84 7.80 19.48
N LYS A 344 -9.80 8.18 18.74
CA LYS A 344 -9.23 9.53 18.82
C LYS A 344 -10.20 10.59 18.31
N ASP A 345 -10.91 10.27 17.23
CA ASP A 345 -11.79 11.19 16.51
C ASP A 345 -13.26 10.81 16.69
N GLU A 346 -14.10 11.78 17.04
CA GLU A 346 -15.55 11.59 17.18
C GLU A 346 -16.19 11.07 15.90
N ALA A 347 -15.81 11.63 14.75
CA ALA A 347 -16.32 11.20 13.46
C ALA A 347 -16.01 9.71 13.16
N LYS A 348 -14.89 9.18 13.68
CA LYS A 348 -14.55 7.75 13.57
C LYS A 348 -15.40 6.91 14.51
N ALA A 349 -15.65 7.39 15.72
CA ALA A 349 -16.60 6.76 16.65
C ALA A 349 -18.02 6.71 16.05
N GLU A 350 -18.49 7.79 15.43
CA GLU A 350 -19.80 7.83 14.77
C GLU A 350 -19.90 6.89 13.57
N SER A 351 -18.84 6.80 12.76
CA SER A 351 -18.77 5.83 11.65
C SER A 351 -18.85 4.41 12.19
N PHE A 352 -18.00 4.09 13.17
CA PHE A 352 -17.98 2.77 13.80
C PHE A 352 -19.34 2.43 14.42
N LEU A 353 -19.99 3.38 15.09
CA LEU A 353 -21.33 3.20 15.64
C LEU A 353 -22.34 2.74 14.58
N LYS A 354 -22.34 3.37 13.41
CA LYS A 354 -23.24 3.02 12.30
C LYS A 354 -22.90 1.63 11.74
N ASP A 355 -21.61 1.37 11.52
CA ASP A 355 -21.12 0.13 10.90
C ASP A 355 -21.30 -1.10 11.82
N HIS A 356 -21.28 -0.89 13.13
CA HIS A 356 -21.28 -1.94 14.15
C HIS A 356 -22.50 -1.92 15.07
N ALA A 357 -23.59 -1.28 14.63
CA ALA A 357 -24.85 -1.22 15.38
C ALA A 357 -24.67 -0.75 16.84
N GLY A 358 -23.78 0.22 17.06
CA GLY A 358 -23.54 0.84 18.36
C GLY A 358 -24.76 1.61 18.86
N LYS A 359 -24.89 1.73 20.18
CA LYS A 359 -26.02 2.42 20.85
C LYS A 359 -25.75 3.90 21.10
N GLY A 360 -24.49 4.32 21.15
CA GLY A 360 -24.11 5.70 21.41
C GLY A 360 -22.60 5.92 21.39
N VAL A 361 -22.20 7.17 21.15
CA VAL A 361 -20.85 7.68 21.39
C VAL A 361 -20.86 8.46 22.70
N ILE A 362 -19.93 8.16 23.60
CA ILE A 362 -19.82 8.78 24.93
C ILE A 362 -18.37 9.20 25.23
N ARG A 363 -18.19 10.07 26.22
CA ARG A 363 -16.88 10.43 26.78
C ARG A 363 -16.51 9.53 27.95
N PHE A 364 -15.22 9.55 28.33
CA PHE A 364 -14.69 8.66 29.38
C PHE A 364 -15.44 8.76 30.71
N ASP A 365 -15.74 9.97 31.18
CA ASP A 365 -16.43 10.20 32.45
C ASP A 365 -17.88 9.71 32.46
N GLU A 366 -18.47 9.48 31.29
CA GLU A 366 -19.82 8.95 31.15
C GLU A 366 -19.86 7.43 31.24
N ILE A 367 -18.73 6.73 31.09
CA ILE A 367 -18.63 5.26 31.21
C ILE A 367 -19.16 4.78 32.56
N LYS A 368 -18.96 5.56 33.63
CA LYS A 368 -19.48 5.26 34.98
C LYS A 368 -21.00 5.05 35.03
N ASN A 369 -21.75 5.58 34.06
CA ASN A 369 -23.20 5.42 33.97
C ASN A 369 -23.63 4.06 33.40
N PHE A 370 -22.68 3.31 32.84
CA PHE A 370 -22.87 2.05 32.12
C PHE A 370 -22.17 0.86 32.79
N ILE A 371 -21.17 1.08 33.63
CA ILE A 371 -20.51 0.03 34.42
C ILE A 371 -21.21 -0.16 35.78
N GLY A 372 -21.40 -1.42 36.21
CA GLY A 372 -22.01 -1.74 37.50
C GLY A 372 -23.54 -1.74 37.54
N LYS A 373 -24.22 -1.76 36.38
CA LYS A 373 -25.65 -2.04 36.25
C LYS A 373 -25.91 -3.47 35.81
#